data_AF-A0A2A5DPQ6-F1
#
_entry.id   AF-A0A2A5DPQ6-F1
#
_cell.length_a   1.000
_cell.length_b   1.000
_cell.length_c   1.000
_cell.angle_alpha   90.00
_cell.angle_beta   90.00
_cell.angle_gamma   90.00
#
_symmetry.space_group_name_H-M   'P 1'
#
loop_
_entity.id
_entity.type
_entity.pdbx_description
1 polymer ?
#
loop_
_entity_poly.entity_id
_entity_poly.type
_entity_poly.pdbx_seq_one_letter_code
_entity_poly.pdbx_strand_id
1 'polypeptide(L)'
;MPVSTAPVYVQKLDAQGRAYATGKRKDAVARVWLKPGSGKILVNGRELEKYFARPVLRMIVHQPFVASNRVDNYDINCTVKGGGLSGQAGAVRHGISRALTFYDPALRPVLKKGGYLTRDSRTVERKKYGRRKARRSFQFSKR
;
A
#
# COMPACT_ATOMS: atom_id res chain seq x y z
N MET A 1 -37.64 -13.21 -7.58
CA MET A 1 -36.67 -12.35 -6.86
C MET A 1 -35.47 -12.15 -7.77
N PRO A 2 -35.13 -10.94 -8.22
CA PRO A 2 -33.92 -10.73 -8.99
C PRO A 2 -32.73 -11.00 -8.08
N VAL A 3 -31.96 -12.04 -8.40
CA VAL A 3 -30.71 -12.36 -7.70
C VAL A 3 -29.75 -11.19 -7.90
N SER A 4 -29.32 -10.58 -6.79
CA SER A 4 -28.28 -9.54 -6.80
C SER A 4 -26.97 -10.16 -7.26
N THR A 5 -26.70 -10.11 -8.56
CA THR A 5 -25.40 -10.51 -9.13
C THR A 5 -24.31 -9.66 -8.48
N ALA A 6 -23.51 -10.28 -7.61
CA ALA A 6 -22.37 -9.63 -6.98
C ALA A 6 -21.49 -9.00 -8.07
N PRO A 7 -20.89 -7.82 -7.83
CA PRO A 7 -20.09 -7.15 -8.86
C PRO A 7 -18.95 -8.08 -9.30
N VAL A 8 -18.94 -8.42 -10.59
CA VAL A 8 -17.90 -9.24 -11.21
C VAL A 8 -16.61 -8.43 -11.19
N TYR A 9 -15.68 -8.83 -10.32
CA TYR A 9 -14.38 -8.20 -10.25
C TYR A 9 -13.56 -8.68 -11.46
N VAL A 10 -13.34 -7.79 -12.42
CA VAL A 10 -12.67 -8.12 -13.68
C VAL A 10 -11.15 -8.06 -13.51
N GLN A 11 -10.47 -9.07 -14.05
CA GLN A 11 -9.01 -9.12 -14.12
C GLN A 11 -8.49 -7.98 -15.02
N LYS A 12 -7.49 -7.23 -14.55
CA LYS A 12 -6.90 -6.11 -15.31
C LYS A 12 -5.40 -6.33 -15.43
N LEU A 13 -4.99 -6.83 -16.60
CA LEU A 13 -3.60 -7.08 -16.96
C LEU A 13 -3.23 -6.23 -18.17
N ASP A 14 -1.98 -5.78 -18.19
CA ASP A 14 -1.39 -5.16 -19.37
C ASP A 14 -1.05 -6.23 -20.43
N ALA A 15 -0.71 -5.79 -21.65
CA ALA A 15 -0.28 -6.66 -22.75
C ALA A 15 0.91 -7.58 -22.41
N GLN A 16 1.65 -7.27 -21.35
CA GLN A 16 2.79 -8.05 -20.84
C GLN A 16 2.43 -8.98 -19.67
N GLY A 17 1.13 -9.17 -19.36
CA GLY A 17 0.67 -10.00 -18.25
C GLY A 17 0.97 -9.40 -16.87
N ARG A 18 1.24 -8.10 -16.80
CA ARG A 18 1.57 -7.39 -15.55
C ARG A 18 0.33 -6.72 -15.00
N ALA A 19 0.15 -6.77 -13.68
CA ALA A 19 -0.88 -6.00 -13.00
C ALA A 19 -0.29 -4.67 -12.52
N TYR A 20 -0.85 -3.57 -13.00
CA TYR A 20 -0.49 -2.23 -12.57
C TYR A 20 -1.40 -1.75 -11.44
N ALA A 21 -0.79 -1.24 -10.36
CA ALA A 21 -1.54 -0.59 -9.29
C ALA A 21 -0.79 0.61 -8.72
N THR A 22 -1.56 1.49 -8.08
CA THR A 22 -1.01 2.64 -7.34
C THR A 22 -1.49 2.60 -5.90
N GLY A 23 -0.56 2.75 -4.97
CA GLY A 23 -0.81 2.93 -3.55
C GLY A 23 -0.38 4.32 -3.07
N LYS A 24 -1.10 4.86 -2.09
CA LYS A 24 -0.79 6.17 -1.48
C LYS A 24 -0.97 6.11 0.03
N ARG A 25 -0.03 6.68 0.78
CA ARG A 25 -0.14 6.88 2.23
C ARG A 25 0.58 8.16 2.63
N LYS A 26 -0.12 9.05 3.34
CA LYS A 26 0.37 10.42 3.58
C LYS A 26 0.81 11.04 2.24
N ASP A 27 2.05 11.53 2.17
CA ASP A 27 2.66 12.13 0.98
C ASP A 27 3.40 11.11 0.10
N ALA A 28 3.45 9.84 0.50
CA ALA A 28 4.13 8.79 -0.27
C ALA A 28 3.19 8.20 -1.33
N VAL A 29 3.71 8.10 -2.56
CA VAL A 29 3.03 7.49 -3.71
C VAL A 29 3.90 6.34 -4.22
N ALA A 30 3.29 5.15 -4.32
CA ALA A 30 3.92 3.95 -4.83
C ALA A 30 3.20 3.48 -6.11
N ARG A 31 3.94 3.37 -7.20
CA ARG A 31 3.52 2.69 -8.43
C ARG A 31 4.07 1.27 -8.38
N VAL A 32 3.20 0.28 -8.53
CA VAL A 32 3.53 -1.13 -8.36
C VAL A 32 3.19 -1.86 -9.63
N TRP A 33 4.16 -2.61 -10.15
CA TRP A 33 3.99 -3.56 -11.23
C TRP A 33 4.20 -4.95 -10.66
N LEU A 34 3.19 -5.79 -10.78
CA LEU A 34 3.20 -7.17 -10.33
C LEU A 34 3.26 -8.09 -11.54
N LYS A 35 4.18 -9.06 -11.51
CA LYS A 35 4.30 -10.11 -12.52
C LYS A 35 4.40 -11.47 -11.81
N PRO A 36 3.86 -12.57 -12.38
CA PRO A 36 4.13 -13.91 -11.85
C PRO A 36 5.64 -14.19 -11.94
N GLY A 37 6.24 -14.75 -10.89
CA GLY A 37 7.69 -14.89 -10.78
C GLY A 37 8.14 -15.57 -9.49
N SER A 38 9.40 -15.35 -9.11
CA SER A 38 10.10 -16.06 -8.02
C SER A 38 10.15 -15.29 -6.69
N GLY A 39 9.30 -14.29 -6.51
CA GLY A 39 9.20 -13.55 -5.24
C GLY A 39 10.16 -12.36 -5.13
N LYS A 40 10.82 -11.94 -6.22
CA LYS A 40 11.79 -10.84 -6.16
C LYS A 40 11.08 -9.49 -6.02
N ILE A 41 11.38 -8.76 -4.94
CA ILE A 41 10.83 -7.44 -4.67
C ILE A 41 11.91 -6.36 -4.86
N LEU A 42 11.74 -5.55 -5.90
CA LEU A 42 12.58 -4.40 -6.21
C LEU A 42 11.84 -3.10 -5.92
N VAL A 43 12.52 -2.18 -5.22
CA VAL A 43 12.01 -0.85 -4.86
C VAL A 43 12.99 0.21 -5.37
N ASN A 44 12.56 1.03 -6.33
CA ASN A 44 13.39 2.06 -6.99
C ASN A 44 14.72 1.49 -7.52
N GLY A 45 14.70 0.27 -8.08
CA GLY A 45 15.89 -0.39 -8.62
C GLY A 45 16.86 -0.95 -7.56
N ARG A 46 16.47 -0.98 -6.28
CA ARG A 46 17.23 -1.61 -5.20
C ARG A 46 16.41 -2.74 -4.57
N GLU A 47 17.09 -3.72 -3.98
CA GLU A 47 16.43 -4.79 -3.24
C GLU A 47 15.72 -4.25 -1.99
N LEU A 48 14.61 -4.92 -1.63
CA LEU A 48 13.79 -4.56 -0.47
C LEU A 48 14.61 -4.41 0.81
N GLU A 49 15.58 -5.30 1.02
CA GLU A 49 16.42 -5.32 2.22
C GLU A 49 17.33 -4.09 2.31
N LYS A 50 17.92 -3.71 1.18
CA LYS A 50 18.82 -2.57 1.07
C LYS A 50 18.06 -1.24 1.14
N TYR A 51 16.82 -1.20 0.66
CA TYR A 51 15.99 0.01 0.70
C TYR A 51 15.37 0.24 2.08
N PHE A 52 14.82 -0.81 2.69
CA PHE A 52 14.23 -0.76 4.03
C PHE A 52 15.17 -1.41 5.04
N ALA A 53 16.04 -0.60 5.65
CA ALA A 53 16.96 -1.06 6.69
C ALA A 53 16.25 -1.63 7.94
N ARG A 54 15.01 -1.20 8.22
CA ARG A 54 14.26 -1.66 9.39
C ARG A 54 13.44 -2.92 9.08
N PRO A 55 13.59 -4.02 9.84
CA PRO A 55 12.86 -5.27 9.59
C PRO A 55 11.34 -5.12 9.68
N VAL A 56 10.86 -4.25 10.59
CA VAL A 56 9.42 -3.94 10.72
C VAL A 56 8.82 -3.42 9.41
N LEU A 57 9.57 -2.63 8.63
CA LEU A 57 9.08 -2.10 7.36
C LEU A 57 9.01 -3.18 6.28
N ARG A 58 9.95 -4.15 6.30
CA ARG A 58 9.92 -5.33 5.42
C ARG A 58 8.69 -6.17 5.72
N MET A 59 8.43 -6.47 7.00
CA MET A 59 7.23 -7.21 7.41
C MET A 59 5.94 -6.59 6.90
N ILE A 60 5.80 -5.26 6.97
CA ILE A 60 4.61 -4.54 6.47
C ILE A 60 4.40 -4.76 4.96
N VAL A 61 5.48 -4.85 4.18
CA VAL A 61 5.40 -5.11 2.73
C VAL A 61 5.01 -6.57 2.44
N HIS A 62 5.44 -7.51 3.29
CA HIS A 62 5.12 -8.94 3.15
C HIS A 62 3.71 -9.34 3.63
N GLN A 63 3.08 -8.57 4.53
CA GLN A 63 1.71 -8.83 5.05
C GLN A 63 0.67 -9.26 3.99
N PRO A 64 0.48 -8.56 2.86
CA PRO A 64 -0.50 -8.96 1.85
C PRO A 64 -0.20 -10.31 1.22
N PHE A 65 1.07 -10.68 1.08
CA PHE A 65 1.46 -11.99 0.56
C PHE A 65 1.12 -13.11 1.52
N VAL A 66 1.43 -12.92 2.80
CA VAL A 66 1.09 -13.86 3.88
C VAL A 66 -0.43 -14.03 3.95
N ALA A 67 -1.20 -12.93 3.92
CA ALA A 67 -2.66 -13.00 3.96
C ALA A 67 -3.27 -13.73 2.75
N SER A 68 -2.62 -13.66 1.60
CA SER A 68 -3.07 -14.34 0.38
C SER A 68 -2.53 -15.78 0.23
N ASN A 69 -1.66 -16.25 1.13
CA ASN A 69 -0.91 -17.50 0.98
C ASN A 69 -0.18 -17.64 -0.37
N ARG A 70 0.27 -16.51 -0.94
CA ARG A 70 1.01 -16.46 -2.22
C ARG A 70 2.42 -15.92 -2.04
N VAL A 71 3.08 -16.35 -0.97
CA VAL A 71 4.50 -16.07 -0.74
C VAL A 71 5.29 -16.66 -1.92
N ASP A 72 6.30 -15.94 -2.41
CA ASP A 72 7.23 -16.34 -3.49
C ASP A 72 6.67 -16.55 -4.91
N ASN A 73 5.38 -16.30 -5.15
CA ASN A 73 4.76 -16.53 -6.46
C ASN A 73 4.81 -15.32 -7.41
N TYR A 74 5.14 -14.15 -6.88
CA TYR A 74 5.05 -12.89 -7.61
C TYR A 74 6.30 -12.05 -7.44
N ASP A 75 6.86 -11.62 -8.57
CA ASP A 75 7.87 -10.58 -8.59
C ASP A 75 7.20 -9.21 -8.62
N ILE A 76 7.81 -8.25 -7.93
CA ILE A 76 7.31 -6.89 -7.87
C ILE A 76 8.40 -5.92 -8.28
N ASN A 77 8.03 -4.99 -9.18
CA ASN A 77 8.79 -3.77 -9.40
C ASN A 77 8.00 -2.56 -8.89
N CYS A 78 8.49 -1.94 -7.81
CA CYS A 78 7.90 -0.76 -7.21
C CYS A 78 8.72 0.49 -7.54
N THR A 79 8.05 1.54 -7.99
CA THR A 79 8.59 2.90 -8.01
C THR A 79 7.89 3.75 -6.97
N VAL A 80 8.64 4.29 -6.01
CA VAL A 80 8.11 5.06 -4.88
C VAL A 80 8.70 6.46 -4.86
N LYS A 81 7.83 7.45 -4.64
CA LYS A 81 8.20 8.87 -4.55
C LYS A 81 7.48 9.53 -3.38
N GLY A 82 8.15 10.49 -2.74
CA GLY A 82 7.60 11.30 -1.64
C GLY A 82 7.53 10.61 -0.28
N GLY A 83 7.23 11.41 0.75
CA GLY A 83 7.12 10.96 2.14
C GLY A 83 8.44 10.45 2.75
N GLY A 84 8.33 9.73 3.88
CA GLY A 84 9.44 9.02 4.51
C GLY A 84 9.29 7.50 4.44
N LEU A 85 10.31 6.74 4.84
CA LEU A 85 10.39 5.27 4.70
C LEU A 85 9.15 4.52 5.23
N SER A 86 8.60 4.94 6.37
CA SER A 86 7.40 4.30 6.95
C SER A 86 6.13 4.58 6.12
N GLY A 87 5.99 5.79 5.59
CA GLY A 87 4.89 6.14 4.68
C GLY A 87 4.99 5.37 3.36
N GLN A 88 6.21 5.26 2.83
CA GLN A 88 6.52 4.53 1.61
C GLN A 88 6.20 3.04 1.73
N ALA A 89 6.63 2.37 2.80
CA ALA A 89 6.29 0.96 3.05
C ALA A 89 4.76 0.73 3.09
N GLY A 90 4.02 1.63 3.74
CA GLY A 90 2.55 1.58 3.76
C GLY A 90 1.90 1.83 2.40
N ALA A 91 2.46 2.73 1.59
CA ALA A 91 2.00 2.96 0.23
C ALA A 91 2.26 1.74 -0.68
N VAL A 92 3.43 1.12 -0.57
CA VAL A 92 3.80 -0.12 -1.28
C VAL A 92 2.85 -1.26 -0.90
N ARG A 93 2.62 -1.49 0.39
CA ARG A 93 1.66 -2.49 0.88
C ARG A 93 0.28 -2.34 0.22
N HIS A 94 -0.24 -1.11 0.20
CA HIS A 94 -1.53 -0.83 -0.40
C HIS A 94 -1.52 -1.03 -1.93
N GLY A 95 -0.43 -0.65 -2.61
CA GLY A 95 -0.23 -0.88 -4.03
C GLY A 95 -0.21 -2.37 -4.40
N ILE A 96 0.55 -3.18 -3.67
CA ILE A 96 0.63 -4.64 -3.86
C ILE A 96 -0.75 -5.28 -3.69
N SER A 97 -1.48 -4.90 -2.64
CA SER A 97 -2.81 -5.45 -2.36
C SER A 97 -3.79 -5.16 -3.50
N ARG A 98 -3.71 -3.98 -4.11
CA ARG A 98 -4.51 -3.64 -5.29
C ARG A 98 -4.08 -4.41 -6.53
N ALA A 99 -2.78 -4.56 -6.74
CA ALA A 99 -2.25 -5.32 -7.88
C ALA A 99 -2.69 -6.80 -7.80
N LEU A 100 -2.64 -7.41 -6.61
CA LEU A 100 -3.11 -8.77 -6.38
C LEU A 100 -4.60 -8.93 -6.73
N THR A 101 -5.45 -7.97 -6.36
CA THR A 101 -6.88 -8.03 -6.73
C THR A 101 -7.15 -7.86 -8.21
N PHE A 102 -6.26 -7.20 -8.95
CA PHE A 102 -6.38 -7.10 -10.41
C PHE A 102 -5.88 -8.35 -11.12
N TYR A 103 -4.96 -9.09 -10.49
CA TYR A 103 -4.46 -10.35 -11.01
C TYR A 103 -5.40 -11.52 -10.71
N ASP A 104 -5.84 -11.65 -9.45
CA ASP A 104 -6.79 -12.68 -9.02
C ASP A 104 -7.93 -12.01 -8.23
N PRO A 105 -9.09 -11.81 -8.87
CA PRO A 105 -10.22 -11.16 -8.24
C PRO A 105 -10.83 -11.94 -7.07
N ALA A 106 -10.58 -13.25 -6.96
CA ALA A 106 -11.09 -14.10 -5.88
C ALA A 106 -10.40 -13.82 -4.54
N LEU A 107 -9.20 -13.21 -4.54
CA LEU A 107 -8.46 -12.86 -3.32
C LEU A 107 -8.98 -11.59 -2.63
N ARG A 108 -9.84 -10.82 -3.30
CA ARG A 108 -10.41 -9.57 -2.78
C ARG A 108 -11.10 -9.71 -1.42
N PRO A 109 -12.01 -10.68 -1.15
CA PRO A 109 -12.63 -10.84 0.17
C PRO A 109 -11.61 -11.02 1.30
N VAL A 110 -10.57 -11.82 1.08
CA VAL A 110 -9.50 -12.06 2.08
C VAL A 110 -8.71 -10.78 2.35
N LEU A 111 -8.30 -10.09 1.28
CA LEU A 111 -7.55 -8.82 1.39
C LEU A 111 -8.40 -7.68 1.99
N LYS A 112 -9.72 -7.70 1.78
CA LYS A 112 -10.67 -6.75 2.36
C LYS A 112 -10.82 -7.02 3.86
N LYS A 113 -10.95 -8.28 4.27
CA LYS A 113 -11.02 -8.68 5.69
C LYS A 113 -9.73 -8.32 6.43
N GLY A 114 -8.57 -8.47 5.77
CA GLY A 114 -7.27 -8.04 6.30
C GLY A 114 -7.02 -6.52 6.31
N GLY A 115 -7.96 -5.70 5.81
CA GLY A 115 -7.86 -4.24 5.83
C GLY A 115 -6.80 -3.65 4.88
N TYR A 116 -6.28 -4.41 3.93
CA TYR A 116 -5.19 -3.96 3.05
C TYR A 116 -5.67 -3.14 1.85
N LEU A 117 -6.95 -3.30 1.49
CA LEU A 117 -7.60 -2.55 0.41
C LEU A 117 -8.06 -1.15 0.83
N THR A 118 -8.14 -0.86 2.13
CA THR A 118 -8.52 0.46 2.62
C THR A 118 -7.30 1.38 2.61
N ARG A 119 -7.40 2.51 1.93
CA ARG A 119 -6.37 3.56 1.99
C ARG A 119 -6.38 4.20 3.38
N ASP A 120 -5.21 4.29 4.02
CA ASP A 120 -5.04 5.12 5.22
C ASP A 120 -5.18 6.60 4.84
N SER A 121 -6.29 7.22 5.25
CA SER A 121 -6.66 8.61 4.94
C SER A 121 -5.94 9.64 5.80
N ARG A 122 -5.18 9.21 6.83
CA ARG A 122 -4.51 10.11 7.76
C ARG A 122 -3.45 10.95 7.05
N THR A 123 -3.60 12.26 7.13
CA THR A 123 -2.66 13.27 6.64
C THR A 123 -2.27 14.19 7.80
N VAL A 124 -1.11 14.84 7.70
CA VAL A 124 -0.67 15.80 8.73
C VAL A 124 -1.61 17.00 8.74
N GLU A 125 -2.23 17.26 9.89
CA GLU A 125 -3.05 18.47 10.09
C GLU A 125 -2.17 19.72 9.93
N ARG A 126 -2.65 20.70 9.15
CA ARG A 126 -1.96 21.99 9.00
C ARG A 126 -1.84 22.73 10.33
N LYS A 127 -0.83 23.60 10.44
CA LYS A 127 -0.73 24.55 11.56
C LYS A 127 -1.92 25.53 11.50
N LYS A 128 -2.61 25.69 12.62
CA LYS A 128 -3.68 26.69 12.79
C LYS A 128 -3.08 27.97 13.39
N TYR A 129 -3.62 29.13 13.01
CA TYR A 129 -3.19 30.41 13.58
C TYR A 129 -3.45 30.43 15.10
N GLY A 130 -2.65 31.20 15.85
CA GLY A 130 -2.75 31.26 17.32
C GLY A 130 -2.31 29.98 18.06
N ARG A 131 -1.86 28.93 17.37
CA ARG A 131 -1.37 27.67 17.98
C ARG A 131 0.09 27.40 17.61
N ARG A 132 0.85 26.78 18.53
CA ARG A 132 2.24 26.35 18.31
C ARG A 132 2.34 25.24 17.24
N LYS A 133 1.38 24.31 17.22
CA LYS A 133 1.23 23.24 16.21
C LYS A 133 -0.24 23.11 15.80
N ALA A 134 -0.63 22.03 15.12
CA ALA A 134 -2.03 21.78 14.73
C ALA A 134 -3.04 21.92 15.90
N ARG A 135 -2.69 21.37 17.07
CA ARG A 135 -3.53 21.40 18.27
C ARG A 135 -2.89 22.05 19.50
N ARG A 136 -1.56 22.03 19.62
CA ARG A 136 -0.82 22.57 20.78
C ARG A 136 -1.02 24.08 20.90
N SER A 137 -1.72 24.54 21.92
CA SER A 137 -1.85 25.95 22.29
C SER A 137 -0.61 26.45 23.05
N PHE A 138 -0.52 27.77 23.20
CA PHE A 138 0.34 28.38 24.20
C PHE A 138 -0.25 28.15 25.60
N GLN A 139 0.58 28.29 26.64
CA GLN A 139 0.10 28.24 28.01
C GLN A 139 -0.83 29.44 28.25
N PHE A 140 -2.04 29.19 28.75
CA PHE A 140 -3.00 30.22 29.09
C PHE A 140 -2.74 30.72 30.52
N SER A 141 -2.64 32.03 30.71
CA SER A 141 -2.54 32.65 32.03
C SER A 141 -3.93 33.17 32.43
N LYS A 142 -4.55 32.54 33.42
CA LYS A 142 -5.81 32.98 34.03
C LYS A 142 -5.45 33.92 35.19
N ARG A 143 -5.36 35.22 34.92
CA ARG A 143 -5.30 36.26 35.96
C ARG A 143 -6.65 36.96 36.01
#